data_AF-A0A8T6NR68-F1
#
_entry.id   AF-A0A8T6NR68-F1
#
_cell.length_a   1.000
_cell.length_b   1.000
_cell.length_c   1.000
_cell.angle_alpha   90.00
_cell.angle_beta   90.00
_cell.angle_gamma   90.00
#
_symmetry.space_group_name_H-M   'P 1'
#
loop_
_entity.id
_entity.type
_entity.pdbx_description
1 polymer ?
#
loop_
_entity_poly.entity_id
_entity_poly.type
_entity_poly.pdbx_seq_one_letter_code
_entity_poly.pdbx_strand_id
1 'polypeptide(L)'
;PFYATAAETTYVPPSPPAASAPPLKSAPAAPTAEPTTTPAPTAIPESSDGPDEDQTFTEFREELLDAIVSRDYDALTDYVDDPFVIAVYQSQGVEISPPAEAVTTLREGILPPDAFITFELGADTTGYLGGQDPLGLWAANAVAAIPFQGWGPAGETDVMVIIARENDGSYVWHAVLQVPQGFADPGAAPTATPTAETTAEPTITATATEVDLGAYNEALATFIDDVTDLVERQDFSTLQSLMGTAFTVVGEPDQLTPAEATALLQERSTPDLAVGETGRLDYETDTWDEDFSDLLGYEVETCCGAGIVIAGALRTAGWQDDEEIMLLIRQTGQPEFELYGLIELTEE
;
A
#
# COMPACT_ATOMS: atom_id res chain seq x y z
N PRO A 1 56.46 -39.58 -5.49
CA PRO A 1 56.26 -38.33 -4.71
C PRO A 1 54.80 -38.25 -4.25
N PHE A 2 54.56 -38.70 -3.02
CA PHE A 2 53.26 -38.65 -2.35
C PHE A 2 53.09 -37.27 -1.72
N TYR A 3 52.00 -36.56 -2.03
CA TYR A 3 51.59 -35.39 -1.28
C TYR A 3 50.60 -35.82 -0.20
N ALA A 4 50.93 -35.50 1.05
CA ALA A 4 50.10 -35.75 2.22
C ALA A 4 49.10 -34.62 2.41
N THR A 5 47.84 -34.99 2.61
CA THR A 5 46.72 -34.12 2.96
C THR A 5 46.86 -33.69 4.43
N ALA A 6 46.86 -32.40 4.70
CA ALA A 6 46.82 -31.86 6.05
C ALA A 6 45.38 -31.90 6.58
N ALA A 7 45.21 -32.46 7.79
CA ALA A 7 43.93 -32.47 8.49
C ALA A 7 43.73 -31.13 9.23
N GLU A 8 42.59 -30.50 9.03
CA GLU A 8 42.15 -29.35 9.83
C GLU A 8 41.71 -29.82 11.21
N THR A 9 42.40 -29.34 12.24
CA THR A 9 41.98 -29.47 13.63
C THR A 9 41.04 -28.32 13.98
N THR A 10 39.78 -28.66 14.27
CA THR A 10 38.75 -27.76 14.79
C THR A 10 39.10 -27.36 16.22
N TYR A 11 39.32 -26.06 16.44
CA TYR A 11 39.52 -25.48 17.78
C TYR A 11 38.17 -25.21 18.43
N VAL A 12 37.88 -25.90 19.53
CA VAL A 12 36.70 -25.63 20.37
C VAL A 12 37.16 -24.78 21.55
N PRO A 13 36.75 -23.51 21.67
CA PRO A 13 37.09 -22.70 22.83
C PRO A 13 36.40 -23.24 24.10
N PRO A 14 37.05 -23.18 25.27
CA PRO A 14 36.46 -23.65 26.52
C PRO A 14 35.30 -22.76 26.98
N SER A 15 34.22 -23.38 27.44
CA SER A 15 33.06 -22.70 28.03
C SER A 15 33.47 -21.83 29.24
N PRO A 16 32.95 -20.60 29.34
CA PRO A 16 33.20 -19.75 30.50
C PRO A 16 32.58 -20.34 31.78
N PRO A 17 33.20 -20.15 32.95
CA PRO A 17 32.67 -20.62 34.22
C PRO A 17 31.38 -19.88 34.59
N ALA A 18 30.40 -20.62 35.10
CA ALA A 18 29.14 -20.09 35.60
C ALA A 18 29.38 -19.08 36.74
N ALA A 19 28.90 -17.85 36.56
CA ALA A 19 28.94 -16.82 37.59
C ALA A 19 27.92 -17.15 38.68
N SER A 20 28.40 -17.35 39.92
CA SER A 20 27.56 -17.45 41.10
C SER A 20 26.86 -16.12 41.38
N ALA A 21 25.53 -16.15 41.46
CA ALA A 21 24.73 -15.00 41.87
C ALA A 21 25.02 -14.61 43.33
N PRO A 22 25.12 -13.31 43.65
CA PRO A 22 25.28 -12.84 45.03
C PRO A 22 23.99 -13.00 45.84
N PRO A 23 24.08 -13.13 47.18
CA PRO A 23 22.91 -13.26 48.04
C PRO A 23 22.11 -11.97 48.12
N LEU A 24 20.78 -12.10 48.01
CA LEU A 24 19.81 -11.00 48.18
C LEU A 24 19.91 -10.40 49.58
N LYS A 25 20.10 -9.08 49.63
CA LYS A 25 20.12 -8.26 50.85
C LYS A 25 18.68 -8.00 51.29
N SER A 26 18.32 -8.43 52.50
CA SER A 26 16.98 -8.23 53.08
C SER A 26 16.58 -6.75 53.12
N ALA A 27 15.37 -6.46 52.62
CA ALA A 27 14.76 -5.14 52.67
C ALA A 27 14.28 -4.77 54.09
N PRO A 28 14.37 -3.49 54.51
CA PRO A 28 13.85 -3.01 55.78
C PRO A 28 12.31 -2.87 55.76
N ALA A 29 11.72 -3.01 56.95
CA ALA A 29 10.27 -2.97 57.18
C ALA A 29 9.64 -1.61 56.82
N ALA A 30 8.44 -1.68 56.25
CA ALA A 30 7.63 -0.54 55.83
C ALA A 30 7.16 0.31 57.05
N PRO A 31 7.16 1.64 56.95
CA PRO A 31 6.56 2.51 57.96
C PRO A 31 5.02 2.53 57.83
N THR A 32 4.35 2.44 58.98
CA THR A 32 2.91 2.65 59.14
C THR A 32 2.53 4.08 58.80
N ALA A 33 1.67 4.28 57.80
CA ALA A 33 1.13 5.59 57.42
C ALA A 33 -0.02 6.02 58.35
N GLU A 34 -0.02 7.29 58.73
CA GLU A 34 -1.10 7.98 59.43
C GLU A 34 -2.27 8.32 58.46
N PRO A 35 -3.52 8.47 58.97
CA PRO A 35 -4.68 8.76 58.13
C PRO A 35 -4.68 10.22 57.64
N THR A 36 -4.53 10.41 56.33
CA THR A 36 -4.68 11.69 55.64
C THR A 36 -6.17 12.06 55.50
N THR A 37 -6.50 13.30 55.84
CA THR A 37 -7.82 13.90 55.66
C THR A 37 -8.13 14.14 54.19
N THR A 38 -9.30 13.68 53.74
CA THR A 38 -9.81 13.83 52.37
C THR A 38 -10.13 15.30 52.06
N PRO A 39 -9.45 15.95 51.08
CA PRO A 39 -9.87 17.26 50.59
C PRO A 39 -11.12 17.14 49.72
N ALA A 40 -11.93 18.21 49.72
CA ALA A 40 -13.15 18.33 48.91
C ALA A 40 -12.84 18.28 47.40
N PRO A 41 -13.75 17.74 46.57
CA PRO A 41 -13.53 17.57 45.14
C PRO A 41 -13.43 18.93 44.44
N THR A 42 -12.26 19.19 43.85
CA THR A 42 -12.07 20.26 42.87
C THR A 42 -12.87 19.92 41.62
N ALA A 43 -13.65 20.89 41.10
CA ALA A 43 -14.35 20.75 39.84
C ALA A 43 -13.36 20.37 38.72
N ILE A 44 -13.67 19.28 38.01
CA ILE A 44 -12.94 18.84 36.83
C ILE A 44 -13.25 19.88 35.74
N PRO A 45 -12.25 20.53 35.11
CA PRO A 45 -12.51 21.36 33.94
C PRO A 45 -13.18 20.51 32.86
N GLU A 46 -14.25 21.03 32.27
CA GLU A 46 -14.93 20.41 31.13
C GLU A 46 -13.89 20.09 30.03
N SER A 47 -13.89 18.82 29.59
CA SER A 47 -13.12 18.36 28.46
C SER A 47 -13.40 19.27 27.27
N SER A 48 -12.37 19.97 26.83
CA SER A 48 -12.38 20.66 25.54
C SER A 48 -12.56 19.59 24.46
N ASP A 49 -13.57 19.75 23.60
CA ASP A 49 -13.67 19.06 22.32
C ASP A 49 -12.37 19.31 21.55
N GLY A 50 -11.45 18.35 21.60
CA GLY A 50 -10.33 18.29 20.67
C GLY A 50 -10.85 17.90 19.28
N PRO A 51 -10.10 18.18 18.21
CA PRO A 51 -10.38 17.56 16.92
C PRO A 51 -10.50 16.04 17.09
N ASP A 52 -11.44 15.43 16.37
CA ASP A 52 -11.70 14.00 16.40
C ASP A 52 -10.38 13.27 16.06
N GLU A 53 -9.87 12.41 16.96
CA GLU A 53 -8.55 11.76 16.78
C GLU A 53 -8.49 11.01 15.44
N ASP A 54 -9.63 10.51 14.97
CA ASP A 54 -9.79 9.79 13.71
C ASP A 54 -9.60 10.68 12.47
N GLN A 55 -9.95 11.98 12.57
CA GLN A 55 -9.74 12.93 11.49
C GLN A 55 -8.24 13.21 11.30
N THR A 56 -7.52 13.45 12.40
CA THR A 56 -6.07 13.75 12.35
C THR A 56 -5.22 12.59 11.86
N PHE A 57 -5.63 11.34 12.15
CA PHE A 57 -4.94 10.16 11.63
C PHE A 57 -5.15 9.98 10.13
N THR A 58 -6.38 10.21 9.67
CA THR A 58 -6.74 10.07 8.26
C THR A 58 -5.95 11.05 7.40
N GLU A 59 -5.92 12.32 7.82
CA GLU A 59 -5.13 13.38 7.16
C GLU A 59 -3.64 13.00 7.09
N PHE A 60 -3.01 12.66 8.23
CA PHE A 60 -1.60 12.25 8.25
C PHE A 60 -1.32 11.06 7.31
N ARG A 61 -2.18 10.04 7.34
CA ARG A 61 -2.01 8.85 6.50
C ARG A 61 -2.08 9.22 5.03
N GLU A 62 -3.05 10.03 4.63
CA GLU A 62 -3.22 10.45 3.24
C GLU A 62 -2.01 11.26 2.76
N GLU A 63 -1.53 12.22 3.55
CA GLU A 63 -0.34 13.01 3.24
C GLU A 63 0.93 12.15 3.13
N LEU A 64 1.11 11.16 4.02
CA LEU A 64 2.23 10.23 3.94
C LEU A 64 2.15 9.36 2.67
N LEU A 65 0.97 8.82 2.36
CA LEU A 65 0.78 7.99 1.17
C LEU A 65 1.04 8.78 -0.10
N ASP A 66 0.53 10.01 -0.17
CA ASP A 66 0.79 10.93 -1.27
C ASP A 66 2.29 11.21 -1.44
N ALA A 67 3.01 11.53 -0.36
CA ALA A 67 4.45 11.74 -0.40
C ALA A 67 5.24 10.48 -0.84
N ILE A 68 4.79 9.28 -0.46
CA ILE A 68 5.40 8.01 -0.90
C ILE A 68 5.16 7.79 -2.41
N VAL A 69 3.92 7.97 -2.88
CA VAL A 69 3.52 7.71 -4.28
C VAL A 69 4.12 8.74 -5.23
N SER A 70 4.05 10.02 -4.88
CA SER A 70 4.69 11.13 -5.61
C SER A 70 6.21 11.14 -5.49
N ARG A 71 6.76 10.35 -4.55
CA ARG A 71 8.20 10.27 -4.22
C ARG A 71 8.76 11.64 -3.85
N ASP A 72 7.98 12.42 -3.12
CA ASP A 72 8.42 13.67 -2.53
C ASP A 72 9.33 13.40 -1.33
N TYR A 73 10.60 13.09 -1.60
CA TYR A 73 11.60 12.80 -0.58
C TYR A 73 11.85 13.98 0.37
N ASP A 74 11.61 15.21 -0.07
CA ASP A 74 11.75 16.37 0.80
C ASP A 74 10.61 16.35 1.84
N ALA A 75 9.37 16.13 1.41
CA ALA A 75 8.21 15.98 2.31
C ALA A 75 8.31 14.73 3.20
N LEU A 76 8.81 13.60 2.69
CA LEU A 76 8.99 12.37 3.48
C LEU A 76 9.86 12.57 4.71
N THR A 77 10.81 13.52 4.67
CA THR A 77 11.67 13.81 5.82
C THR A 77 10.89 14.32 7.03
N ASP A 78 9.74 14.98 6.81
CA ASP A 78 8.89 15.51 7.88
C ASP A 78 7.97 14.44 8.51
N TYR A 79 7.73 13.33 7.80
CA TYR A 79 6.88 12.23 8.29
C TYR A 79 7.68 11.11 8.97
N VAL A 80 8.97 10.97 8.67
CA VAL A 80 9.83 9.87 9.17
C VAL A 80 10.16 10.05 10.65
N ASP A 81 10.03 8.95 11.42
CA ASP A 81 10.43 8.88 12.83
C ASP A 81 11.96 8.97 13.03
N ASP A 82 12.41 9.30 14.24
CA ASP A 82 13.82 9.35 14.62
C ASP A 82 14.08 8.57 15.94
N PRO A 83 14.62 7.33 15.88
CA PRO A 83 15.16 6.66 14.70
C PRO A 83 14.08 6.01 13.82
N PHE A 84 14.34 5.96 12.51
CA PHE A 84 13.54 5.20 11.56
C PHE A 84 14.03 3.76 11.46
N VAL A 85 13.12 2.79 11.39
CA VAL A 85 13.50 1.37 11.32
C VAL A 85 13.29 0.79 9.92
N ILE A 86 14.34 0.21 9.35
CA ILE A 86 14.25 -0.64 8.17
C ILE A 86 14.49 -2.08 8.60
N ALA A 87 13.47 -2.93 8.42
CA ALA A 87 13.55 -4.35 8.77
C ALA A 87 13.27 -5.24 7.57
N VAL A 88 13.81 -6.45 7.62
CA VAL A 88 13.42 -7.55 6.74
C VAL A 88 12.64 -8.55 7.60
N TYR A 89 11.51 -9.05 7.09
CA TYR A 89 10.68 -10.00 7.82
C TYR A 89 11.51 -11.21 8.28
N GLN A 90 11.33 -11.58 9.55
CA GLN A 90 12.11 -12.62 10.25
C GLN A 90 13.61 -12.34 10.42
N SER A 91 14.04 -11.10 10.18
CA SER A 91 15.42 -10.64 10.40
C SER A 91 15.47 -9.55 11.47
N GLN A 92 16.69 -9.12 11.81
CA GLN A 92 16.88 -7.94 12.65
C GLN A 92 16.71 -6.67 11.81
N GLY A 93 16.06 -5.66 12.38
CA GLY A 93 15.98 -4.33 11.78
C GLY A 93 17.25 -3.51 12.00
N VAL A 94 17.39 -2.47 11.20
CA VAL A 94 18.42 -1.43 11.32
C VAL A 94 17.72 -0.12 11.64
N GLU A 95 18.16 0.52 12.70
CA GLU A 95 17.74 1.88 13.07
C GLU A 95 18.63 2.89 12.33
N ILE A 96 18.01 3.88 11.70
CA ILE A 96 18.67 4.93 10.93
C ILE A 96 18.25 6.28 11.49
N SER A 97 19.26 7.10 11.82
CA SER A 97 19.12 8.48 12.25
C SER A 97 20.21 9.30 11.58
N PRO A 98 19.94 10.55 11.17
CA PRO A 98 18.67 11.29 11.29
C PRO A 98 17.64 10.92 10.19
N PRO A 99 16.39 11.45 10.23
CA PRO A 99 15.37 11.22 9.21
C PRO A 99 15.85 11.44 7.76
N ALA A 100 16.67 12.47 7.52
CA ALA A 100 17.24 12.72 6.19
C ALA A 100 18.14 11.58 5.67
N GLU A 101 18.84 10.86 6.56
CA GLU A 101 19.63 9.68 6.20
C GLU A 101 18.74 8.47 5.92
N ALA A 102 17.64 8.32 6.67
CA ALA A 102 16.63 7.29 6.43
C ALA A 102 15.97 7.48 5.05
N VAL A 103 15.52 8.70 4.73
CA VAL A 103 14.95 9.03 3.41
C VAL A 103 15.97 8.81 2.29
N THR A 104 17.23 9.18 2.50
CA THR A 104 18.29 8.89 1.52
C THR A 104 18.45 7.39 1.28
N THR A 105 18.42 6.59 2.35
CA THR A 105 18.50 5.12 2.28
C THR A 105 17.28 4.53 1.55
N LEU A 106 16.08 5.05 1.83
CA LEU A 106 14.85 4.67 1.14
C LEU A 106 14.98 4.95 -0.36
N ARG A 107 15.32 6.18 -0.76
CA ARG A 107 15.48 6.59 -2.16
C ARG A 107 16.48 5.71 -2.93
N GLU A 108 17.60 5.37 -2.31
CA GLU A 108 18.68 4.66 -2.99
C GLU A 108 18.49 3.14 -3.04
N GLY A 109 17.69 2.57 -2.12
CA GLY A 109 17.61 1.12 -1.95
C GLY A 109 16.23 0.49 -2.04
N ILE A 110 15.18 1.19 -1.60
CA ILE A 110 13.86 0.56 -1.35
C ILE A 110 12.74 1.25 -2.13
N LEU A 111 12.77 2.57 -2.27
CA LEU A 111 11.78 3.37 -2.99
C LEU A 111 12.48 4.16 -4.11
N PRO A 112 12.96 3.48 -5.17
CA PRO A 112 13.63 4.16 -6.26
C PRO A 112 12.63 4.99 -7.10
N PRO A 113 13.12 6.02 -7.83
CA PRO A 113 12.27 6.97 -8.55
C PRO A 113 11.39 6.35 -9.65
N ASP A 114 11.74 5.15 -10.12
CA ASP A 114 11.12 4.42 -11.22
C ASP A 114 10.29 3.20 -10.79
N ALA A 115 10.24 2.88 -9.48
CA ALA A 115 9.47 1.73 -8.99
C ALA A 115 7.96 1.95 -9.13
N PHE A 116 7.25 1.09 -9.87
CA PHE A 116 5.78 1.12 -9.89
C PHE A 116 5.23 0.53 -8.59
N ILE A 117 4.69 1.38 -7.72
CA ILE A 117 4.21 0.97 -6.39
C ILE A 117 2.68 0.96 -6.34
N THR A 118 2.13 -0.06 -5.69
CA THR A 118 0.69 -0.15 -5.36
C THR A 118 0.54 -0.41 -3.87
N PHE A 119 -0.62 -0.08 -3.29
CA PHE A 119 -0.91 -0.35 -1.88
C PHE A 119 -2.37 -0.71 -1.67
N GLU A 120 -2.66 -1.37 -0.54
CA GLU A 120 -4.03 -1.78 -0.17
C GLU A 120 -4.38 -1.27 1.23
N LEU A 121 -5.39 -0.40 1.31
CA LEU A 121 -5.92 0.06 2.60
C LEU A 121 -6.91 -0.96 3.17
N GLY A 122 -6.76 -1.27 4.46
CA GLY A 122 -7.68 -2.17 5.17
C GLY A 122 -7.46 -3.66 4.91
N ALA A 123 -6.37 -4.04 4.23
CA ALA A 123 -6.00 -5.43 4.03
C ALA A 123 -5.83 -6.20 5.35
N ASP A 124 -6.08 -7.52 5.33
CA ASP A 124 -5.72 -8.42 6.43
C ASP A 124 -4.20 -8.66 6.43
N THR A 125 -3.48 -7.71 7.02
CA THR A 125 -2.03 -7.74 7.12
C THR A 125 -1.49 -8.88 7.98
N THR A 126 -2.33 -9.50 8.83
CA THR A 126 -1.96 -10.68 9.61
C THR A 126 -1.82 -11.91 8.71
N GLY A 127 -2.69 -12.05 7.70
CA GLY A 127 -2.63 -13.11 6.69
C GLY A 127 -1.30 -13.09 5.91
N TYR A 128 -0.85 -11.89 5.53
CA TYR A 128 0.39 -11.70 4.76
C TYR A 128 1.66 -12.15 5.48
N LEU A 129 1.67 -12.10 6.81
CA LEU A 129 2.79 -12.53 7.63
C LEU A 129 2.61 -13.94 8.21
N GLY A 130 1.71 -14.75 7.62
CA GLY A 130 1.49 -16.13 8.03
C GLY A 130 0.78 -16.26 9.38
N GLY A 131 -0.12 -15.34 9.68
CA GLY A 131 -0.89 -15.30 10.92
C GLY A 131 -0.25 -14.46 12.04
N GLN A 132 0.86 -13.77 11.75
CA GLN A 132 1.51 -12.87 12.71
C GLN A 132 1.00 -11.44 12.52
N ASP A 133 0.51 -10.83 13.60
CA ASP A 133 0.09 -9.43 13.59
C ASP A 133 1.31 -8.51 13.39
N PRO A 134 1.36 -7.71 12.30
CA PRO A 134 2.48 -6.80 12.06
C PRO A 134 2.60 -5.72 13.13
N LEU A 135 1.51 -5.23 13.71
CA LEU A 135 1.58 -4.18 14.74
C LEU A 135 2.22 -4.71 16.02
N GLY A 136 1.99 -5.99 16.32
CA GLY A 136 2.63 -6.69 17.43
C GLY A 136 4.14 -6.93 17.28
N LEU A 137 4.73 -6.67 16.10
CA LEU A 137 6.19 -6.73 15.90
C LEU A 137 6.91 -5.51 16.47
N TRP A 138 6.18 -4.40 16.64
CA TRP A 138 6.74 -3.10 16.96
C TRP A 138 6.45 -2.71 18.40
N ALA A 139 6.96 -1.55 18.82
CA ALA A 139 6.60 -0.99 20.11
C ALA A 139 5.07 -0.78 20.21
N ALA A 140 4.57 -0.67 21.44
CA ALA A 140 3.13 -0.66 21.75
C ALA A 140 2.35 0.52 21.18
N ASN A 141 2.99 1.41 20.43
CA ASN A 141 2.42 2.60 19.83
C ASN A 141 2.24 2.51 18.30
N ALA A 142 2.56 1.38 17.66
CA ALA A 142 2.19 1.14 16.26
C ALA A 142 0.66 1.11 16.11
N VAL A 143 0.12 1.92 15.20
CA VAL A 143 -1.34 2.10 15.01
C VAL A 143 -1.83 1.64 13.65
N ALA A 144 -0.98 1.58 12.64
CA ALA A 144 -1.35 1.09 11.32
C ALA A 144 -0.19 0.40 10.59
N ALA A 145 -0.56 -0.57 9.76
CA ALA A 145 0.33 -1.32 8.90
C ALA A 145 -0.31 -1.35 7.51
N ILE A 146 0.39 -0.81 6.52
CA ILE A 146 -0.12 -0.66 5.15
C ILE A 146 0.77 -1.48 4.21
N PRO A 147 0.23 -2.52 3.56
CA PRO A 147 0.96 -3.30 2.57
C PRO A 147 1.17 -2.48 1.30
N PHE A 148 2.38 -2.54 0.76
CA PHE A 148 2.75 -2.03 -0.54
C PHE A 148 3.41 -3.15 -1.34
N GLN A 149 3.20 -3.11 -2.66
CA GLN A 149 3.85 -3.98 -3.61
C GLN A 149 4.67 -3.13 -4.58
N GLY A 150 5.62 -3.77 -5.26
CA GLY A 150 6.37 -3.10 -6.32
C GLY A 150 7.51 -2.21 -5.85
N TRP A 151 7.99 -2.39 -4.60
CA TRP A 151 9.16 -1.66 -4.11
C TRP A 151 10.47 -2.34 -4.52
N GLY A 152 11.57 -1.65 -4.26
CA GLY A 152 12.93 -2.07 -4.57
C GLY A 152 13.32 -1.81 -6.02
N PRO A 153 14.61 -1.98 -6.37
CA PRO A 153 15.16 -1.64 -7.69
C PRO A 153 14.61 -2.49 -8.85
N ALA A 154 13.93 -3.60 -8.55
CA ALA A 154 13.28 -4.46 -9.54
C ALA A 154 11.75 -4.37 -9.51
N GLY A 155 11.16 -3.63 -8.56
CA GLY A 155 9.72 -3.64 -8.34
C GLY A 155 9.17 -5.00 -7.90
N GLU A 156 9.98 -5.82 -7.23
CA GLU A 156 9.64 -7.19 -6.82
C GLU A 156 9.53 -7.35 -5.29
N THR A 157 9.79 -6.28 -4.54
CA THR A 157 9.77 -6.34 -3.07
C THR A 157 8.44 -5.81 -2.57
N ASP A 158 7.73 -6.66 -1.84
CA ASP A 158 6.60 -6.22 -1.04
C ASP A 158 7.11 -5.63 0.27
N VAL A 159 6.52 -4.52 0.69
CA VAL A 159 6.88 -3.86 1.96
C VAL A 159 5.65 -3.51 2.76
N MET A 160 5.79 -3.47 4.07
CA MET A 160 4.75 -2.96 4.95
C MET A 160 5.22 -1.65 5.58
N VAL A 161 4.47 -0.58 5.34
CA VAL A 161 4.66 0.73 5.97
C VAL A 161 3.99 0.70 7.34
N ILE A 162 4.75 1.07 8.37
CA ILE A 162 4.28 1.05 9.76
C ILE A 162 4.17 2.49 10.25
N ILE A 163 2.97 2.87 10.69
CA ILE A 163 2.69 4.16 11.30
C ILE A 163 2.55 3.98 12.80
N ALA A 164 3.21 4.83 13.57
CA ALA A 164 3.11 4.86 15.02
C ALA A 164 2.56 6.20 15.52
N ARG A 165 1.99 6.18 16.73
CA ARG A 165 1.57 7.38 17.46
C ARG A 165 2.65 7.76 18.46
N GLU A 166 3.07 9.02 18.48
CA GLU A 166 4.02 9.51 19.48
C GLU A 166 3.33 9.79 20.83
N ASN A 167 4.14 10.11 21.85
CA ASN A 167 3.63 10.39 23.20
C ASN A 167 2.80 11.68 23.29
N ASP A 168 2.99 12.61 22.37
CA ASP A 168 2.22 13.85 22.27
C ASP A 168 0.92 13.70 21.45
N GLY A 169 0.69 12.50 20.89
CA GLY A 169 -0.47 12.16 20.08
C GLY A 169 -0.28 12.38 18.58
N SER A 170 0.86 12.92 18.14
CA SER A 170 1.21 13.01 16.72
C SER A 170 1.38 11.61 16.10
N TYR A 171 1.43 11.55 14.77
CA TYR A 171 1.71 10.32 14.03
C TYR A 171 3.02 10.47 13.26
N VAL A 172 3.73 9.35 13.10
CA VAL A 172 5.00 9.27 12.36
C VAL A 172 5.07 7.98 11.55
N TRP A 173 5.76 8.05 10.42
CA TRP A 173 6.21 6.89 9.66
C TRP A 173 7.37 6.25 10.41
N HIS A 174 7.06 5.19 11.17
CA HIS A 174 7.98 4.57 12.12
C HIS A 174 8.95 3.60 11.46
N ALA A 175 8.45 2.79 10.52
CA ALA A 175 9.24 1.72 9.94
C ALA A 175 8.79 1.29 8.54
N VAL A 176 9.70 0.59 7.86
CA VAL A 176 9.42 -0.24 6.68
C VAL A 176 9.85 -1.68 6.96
N LEU A 177 8.92 -2.62 6.77
CA LEU A 177 9.17 -4.04 6.84
C LEU A 177 9.19 -4.64 5.42
N GLN A 178 10.37 -4.99 4.92
CA GLN A 178 10.51 -5.69 3.65
C GLN A 178 10.09 -7.16 3.81
N VAL A 179 9.33 -7.67 2.84
CA VAL A 179 8.89 -9.06 2.76
C VAL A 179 9.41 -9.65 1.44
N PRO A 180 10.67 -10.13 1.39
CA PRO A 180 11.31 -10.53 0.13
C PRO A 180 10.65 -11.72 -0.59
N GLN A 181 9.83 -12.49 0.11
CA GLN A 181 9.07 -13.60 -0.48
C GLN A 181 7.72 -13.15 -1.06
N GLY A 182 7.44 -11.85 -1.05
CA GLY A 182 6.12 -11.29 -1.28
C GLY A 182 5.18 -11.56 -0.09
N PHE A 183 4.02 -10.93 -0.13
CA PHE A 183 2.94 -11.25 0.80
C PHE A 183 2.35 -12.62 0.48
N ALA A 184 2.16 -13.44 1.52
CA ALA A 184 1.47 -14.70 1.35
C ALA A 184 0.03 -14.45 0.89
N ASP A 185 -0.42 -15.19 -0.10
CA ASP A 185 -1.81 -15.13 -0.58
C ASP A 185 -2.75 -15.38 0.63
N PRO A 186 -3.59 -14.40 1.04
CA PRO A 186 -4.26 -14.43 2.35
C PRO A 186 -5.28 -15.60 2.50
N GLY A 187 -5.58 -16.30 1.40
CA GLY A 187 -6.40 -17.53 1.38
C GLY A 187 -5.62 -18.85 1.28
N ALA A 188 -4.31 -18.82 1.05
CA ALA A 188 -3.50 -20.03 0.93
C ALA A 188 -3.07 -20.53 2.31
N ALA A 189 -3.61 -21.67 2.73
CA ALA A 189 -3.17 -22.31 3.98
C ALA A 189 -1.64 -22.50 3.97
N PRO A 190 -0.92 -22.13 5.05
CA PRO A 190 0.53 -22.13 5.08
C PRO A 190 1.05 -23.56 4.89
N THR A 191 1.52 -23.86 3.68
CA THR A 191 2.16 -25.14 3.36
C THR A 191 3.66 -24.91 3.34
N ALA A 192 4.28 -24.73 4.50
CA ALA A 192 5.72 -24.60 4.60
C ALA A 192 6.35 -25.74 5.43
N THR A 193 7.17 -26.55 4.76
CA THR A 193 8.35 -27.15 5.38
C THR A 193 9.54 -26.33 4.91
N PRO A 194 10.24 -25.58 5.78
CA PRO A 194 11.42 -24.84 5.37
C PRO A 194 12.60 -25.79 5.25
N THR A 195 13.09 -26.00 4.03
CA THR A 195 14.44 -26.53 3.81
C THR A 195 15.40 -25.36 3.96
N ALA A 196 16.16 -25.34 5.05
CA ALA A 196 17.22 -24.36 5.26
C ALA A 196 18.34 -24.62 4.24
N GLU A 197 18.34 -23.87 3.14
CA GLU A 197 19.45 -23.81 2.20
C GLU A 197 20.30 -22.59 2.55
N THR A 198 21.53 -22.83 3.00
CA THR A 198 22.55 -21.80 3.21
C THR A 198 22.97 -21.26 1.84
N THR A 199 22.34 -20.17 1.41
CA THR A 199 22.60 -19.50 0.13
C THR A 199 23.70 -18.45 0.30
N ALA A 200 24.74 -18.55 -0.53
CA ALA A 200 25.73 -17.51 -0.71
C ALA A 200 25.05 -16.20 -1.14
N GLU A 201 25.50 -15.05 -0.65
CA GLU A 201 25.00 -13.73 -1.06
C GLU A 201 24.92 -13.65 -2.60
N PRO A 202 23.71 -13.60 -3.19
CA PRO A 202 23.59 -13.42 -4.62
C PRO A 202 24.04 -11.99 -4.92
N THR A 203 25.08 -11.85 -5.74
CA THR A 203 25.33 -10.57 -6.43
C THR A 203 24.25 -10.43 -7.49
N ILE A 204 23.11 -9.84 -7.12
CA ILE A 204 22.03 -9.54 -8.05
C ILE A 204 22.47 -8.35 -8.89
N THR A 205 22.82 -8.60 -10.14
CA THR A 205 22.96 -7.55 -11.15
C THR A 205 21.56 -7.31 -11.70
N ALA A 206 20.76 -6.49 -11.01
CA ALA A 206 19.49 -6.03 -11.53
C ALA A 206 19.79 -5.14 -12.75
N THR A 207 19.31 -5.57 -13.91
CA THR A 207 19.27 -4.68 -15.08
C THR A 207 17.93 -3.99 -14.98
N ALA A 208 17.91 -2.72 -14.57
CA ALA A 208 16.70 -1.90 -14.62
C ALA A 208 16.19 -1.96 -16.06
N THR A 209 15.02 -2.58 -16.24
CA THR A 209 14.35 -2.56 -17.54
C THR A 209 13.68 -1.20 -17.60
N GLU A 210 14.23 -0.33 -18.46
CA GLU A 210 13.64 0.98 -18.72
C GLU A 210 12.18 0.77 -19.15
N VAL A 211 11.25 1.36 -18.40
CA VAL A 211 9.82 1.27 -18.69
C VAL A 211 9.57 1.97 -20.02
N ASP A 212 9.10 1.23 -21.02
CA ASP A 212 8.75 1.78 -22.32
C ASP A 212 7.37 2.44 -22.25
N LEU A 213 7.33 3.71 -21.88
CA LEU A 213 6.08 4.50 -21.75
C LEU A 213 5.31 4.58 -23.07
N GLY A 214 6.00 4.47 -24.22
CA GLY A 214 5.33 4.38 -25.53
C GLY A 214 4.50 3.11 -25.66
N ALA A 215 5.00 1.98 -25.14
CA ALA A 215 4.25 0.73 -25.09
C ALA A 215 3.03 0.80 -24.17
N TYR A 216 3.07 1.61 -23.09
CA TYR A 216 1.89 1.87 -22.25
C TYR A 216 0.80 2.60 -23.02
N ASN A 217 1.18 3.70 -23.67
CA ASN A 217 0.25 4.52 -24.44
C ASN A 217 -0.41 3.68 -25.55
N GLU A 218 0.34 2.80 -26.22
CA GLU A 218 -0.20 1.88 -27.25
C GLU A 218 -1.12 0.81 -26.65
N ALA A 219 -0.75 0.21 -25.52
CA ALA A 219 -1.55 -0.80 -24.84
C ALA A 219 -2.87 -0.24 -24.30
N LEU A 220 -2.84 0.95 -23.68
CA LEU A 220 -4.02 1.65 -23.19
C LEU A 220 -4.95 2.03 -24.34
N ALA A 221 -4.41 2.56 -25.45
CA ALA A 221 -5.21 2.88 -26.64
C ALA A 221 -5.94 1.64 -27.17
N THR A 222 -5.22 0.52 -27.28
CA THR A 222 -5.79 -0.75 -27.73
C THR A 222 -6.89 -1.23 -26.78
N PHE A 223 -6.68 -1.11 -25.47
CA PHE A 223 -7.68 -1.51 -24.48
C PHE A 223 -8.95 -0.64 -24.56
N ILE A 224 -8.81 0.68 -24.75
CA ILE A 224 -9.95 1.59 -24.95
C ILE A 224 -10.72 1.24 -26.22
N ASP A 225 -10.03 0.94 -27.33
CA ASP A 225 -10.65 0.52 -28.59
C ASP A 225 -11.43 -0.78 -28.41
N ASP A 226 -10.85 -1.77 -27.71
CA ASP A 226 -11.52 -3.05 -27.42
C ASP A 226 -12.77 -2.86 -26.55
N VAL A 227 -12.69 -2.03 -25.49
CA VAL A 227 -13.84 -1.70 -24.64
C VAL A 227 -14.92 -0.98 -25.46
N THR A 228 -14.53 -0.02 -26.31
CA THR A 228 -15.44 0.72 -27.20
C THR A 228 -16.22 -0.23 -28.11
N ASP A 229 -15.50 -1.09 -28.83
CA ASP A 229 -16.07 -2.08 -29.74
C ASP A 229 -17.03 -3.04 -29.03
N LEU A 230 -16.76 -3.40 -27.77
CA LEU A 230 -17.60 -4.28 -26.97
C LEU A 230 -18.88 -3.58 -26.50
N VAL A 231 -18.78 -2.32 -26.07
CA VAL A 231 -19.92 -1.50 -25.63
C VAL A 231 -20.88 -1.25 -26.80
N GLU A 232 -20.36 -0.83 -27.97
CA GLU A 232 -21.18 -0.56 -29.16
C GLU A 232 -21.88 -1.82 -29.69
N ARG A 233 -21.24 -2.99 -29.57
CA ARG A 233 -21.85 -4.27 -29.94
C ARG A 233 -22.76 -4.85 -28.86
N GLN A 234 -22.82 -4.21 -27.69
CA GLN A 234 -23.50 -4.71 -26.49
C GLN A 234 -23.07 -6.13 -26.10
N ASP A 235 -21.80 -6.46 -26.31
CA ASP A 235 -21.21 -7.75 -25.92
C ASP A 235 -20.74 -7.69 -24.46
N PHE A 236 -21.71 -7.50 -23.55
CA PHE A 236 -21.42 -7.36 -22.12
C PHE A 236 -20.82 -8.64 -21.51
N SER A 237 -21.03 -9.81 -22.13
CA SER A 237 -20.41 -11.05 -21.67
C SER A 237 -18.90 -11.06 -21.89
N THR A 238 -18.42 -10.52 -23.01
CA THR A 238 -16.98 -10.36 -23.23
C THR A 238 -16.44 -9.19 -22.42
N LEU A 239 -17.21 -8.09 -22.29
CA LEU A 239 -16.85 -6.95 -21.44
C LEU A 239 -16.61 -7.36 -19.98
N GLN A 240 -17.41 -8.30 -19.46
CA GLN A 240 -17.24 -8.88 -18.13
C GLN A 240 -15.84 -9.46 -17.91
N SER A 241 -15.21 -10.02 -18.94
CA SER A 241 -13.86 -10.59 -18.84
C SER A 241 -12.75 -9.54 -18.76
N LEU A 242 -13.05 -8.28 -19.06
CA LEU A 242 -12.15 -7.14 -18.92
C LEU A 242 -12.33 -6.42 -17.57
N MET A 243 -13.32 -6.81 -16.76
CA MET A 243 -13.53 -6.24 -15.44
C MET A 243 -12.59 -6.89 -14.42
N GLY A 244 -12.19 -6.11 -13.42
CA GLY A 244 -11.48 -6.64 -12.26
C GLY A 244 -12.33 -7.58 -11.40
N THR A 245 -11.83 -7.95 -10.22
CA THR A 245 -12.60 -8.75 -9.25
C THR A 245 -13.80 -8.01 -8.66
N ALA A 246 -13.77 -6.67 -8.73
CA ALA A 246 -14.80 -5.77 -8.27
C ALA A 246 -14.98 -4.63 -9.26
N PHE A 247 -16.22 -4.13 -9.36
CA PHE A 247 -16.62 -3.05 -10.24
C PHE A 247 -17.28 -1.94 -9.43
N THR A 248 -16.76 -0.73 -9.54
CA THR A 248 -17.20 0.41 -8.73
C THR A 248 -18.28 1.21 -9.44
N VAL A 249 -19.40 1.48 -8.76
CA VAL A 249 -20.39 2.47 -9.22
C VAL A 249 -20.21 3.71 -8.36
N VAL A 250 -19.70 4.78 -8.95
CA VAL A 250 -19.38 6.00 -8.21
C VAL A 250 -20.66 6.60 -7.64
N GLY A 251 -20.63 6.90 -6.34
CA GLY A 251 -21.81 7.36 -5.59
C GLY A 251 -22.56 6.24 -4.86
N GLU A 252 -22.27 4.98 -5.16
CA GLU A 252 -22.77 3.83 -4.39
C GLU A 252 -21.71 3.29 -3.41
N PRO A 253 -22.12 2.87 -2.20
CA PRO A 253 -21.17 2.40 -1.18
C PRO A 253 -20.66 0.97 -1.45
N ASP A 254 -21.42 0.18 -2.20
CA ASP A 254 -21.14 -1.24 -2.42
C ASP A 254 -20.52 -1.45 -3.80
N GLN A 255 -19.43 -2.22 -3.85
CA GLN A 255 -18.86 -2.67 -5.12
C GLN A 255 -19.66 -3.84 -5.69
N LEU A 256 -19.81 -3.86 -7.01
CA LEU A 256 -20.48 -4.93 -7.74
C LEU A 256 -19.48 -6.02 -8.12
N THR A 257 -19.93 -7.27 -8.11
CA THR A 257 -19.20 -8.32 -8.82
C THR A 257 -19.28 -8.09 -10.34
N PRO A 258 -18.37 -8.63 -11.15
CA PRO A 258 -18.44 -8.49 -12.61
C PRO A 258 -19.78 -8.96 -13.21
N ALA A 259 -20.40 -9.98 -12.61
CA ALA A 259 -21.69 -10.47 -13.05
C ALA A 259 -22.83 -9.48 -12.75
N GLU A 260 -22.79 -8.82 -11.59
CA GLU A 260 -23.76 -7.79 -11.21
C GLU A 260 -23.58 -6.52 -12.05
N ALA A 261 -22.35 -6.08 -12.28
CA ALA A 261 -22.04 -4.95 -13.17
C ALA A 261 -22.51 -5.21 -14.61
N THR A 262 -22.27 -6.42 -15.13
CA THR A 262 -22.75 -6.85 -16.45
C THR A 262 -24.28 -6.81 -16.53
N ALA A 263 -24.97 -7.29 -15.48
CA ALA A 263 -26.43 -7.23 -15.41
C ALA A 263 -26.95 -5.79 -15.37
N LEU A 264 -26.29 -4.90 -14.62
CA LEU A 264 -26.60 -3.47 -14.56
C LEU A 264 -26.46 -2.81 -15.95
N LEU A 265 -25.32 -3.03 -16.62
CA LEU A 265 -25.06 -2.51 -17.97
C LEU A 265 -26.10 -3.01 -18.97
N GLN A 266 -26.47 -4.29 -18.90
CA GLN A 266 -27.47 -4.87 -19.79
C GLN A 266 -28.90 -4.39 -19.49
N GLU A 267 -29.25 -4.16 -18.22
CA GLU A 267 -30.58 -3.69 -17.82
C GLU A 267 -30.81 -2.22 -18.23
N ARG A 268 -29.78 -1.38 -18.10
CA ARG A 268 -29.90 0.06 -18.30
C ARG A 268 -29.46 0.56 -19.67
N SER A 269 -28.81 -0.26 -20.49
CA SER A 269 -28.47 0.09 -21.86
C SER A 269 -29.68 0.14 -22.79
N THR A 270 -29.72 1.16 -23.65
CA THR A 270 -30.68 1.21 -24.76
C THR A 270 -30.10 0.52 -26.01
N PRO A 271 -30.93 0.14 -27.01
CA PRO A 271 -30.43 -0.39 -28.28
C PRO A 271 -29.52 0.57 -29.07
N ASP A 272 -29.52 1.85 -28.72
CA ASP A 272 -28.75 2.91 -29.37
C ASP A 272 -27.52 3.33 -28.52
N LEU A 273 -27.15 2.52 -27.52
CA LEU A 273 -25.93 2.73 -26.72
C LEU A 273 -24.71 2.90 -27.63
N ALA A 274 -24.04 4.03 -27.53
CA ALA A 274 -22.88 4.36 -28.34
C ALA A 274 -21.81 5.07 -27.50
N VAL A 275 -20.55 4.83 -27.81
CA VAL A 275 -19.44 5.56 -27.20
C VAL A 275 -19.27 6.87 -27.96
N GLY A 276 -19.23 7.98 -27.22
CA GLY A 276 -19.02 9.31 -27.76
C GLY A 276 -17.56 9.72 -27.65
N GLU A 277 -17.22 10.33 -26.53
CA GLU A 277 -15.88 10.85 -26.23
C GLU A 277 -15.09 9.83 -25.40
N THR A 278 -13.79 9.73 -25.68
CA THR A 278 -12.85 8.92 -24.89
C THR A 278 -11.70 9.82 -24.43
N GLY A 279 -11.25 9.61 -23.20
CA GLY A 279 -10.07 10.27 -22.66
C GLY A 279 -9.05 9.22 -22.22
N ARG A 280 -7.77 9.56 -22.27
CA ARG A 280 -6.70 8.73 -21.71
C ARG A 280 -5.57 9.55 -21.12
N LEU A 281 -4.91 8.94 -20.12
CA LEU A 281 -3.65 9.40 -19.57
C LEU A 281 -2.52 9.13 -20.57
N ASP A 282 -1.78 10.17 -20.93
CA ASP A 282 -0.52 10.07 -21.64
C ASP A 282 0.61 9.88 -20.61
N TYR A 283 1.18 8.68 -20.58
CA TYR A 283 2.23 8.32 -19.61
C TYR A 283 3.57 9.01 -19.85
N GLU A 284 3.81 9.57 -21.04
CA GLU A 284 5.06 10.30 -21.33
C GLU A 284 5.01 11.71 -20.76
N THR A 285 3.82 12.31 -20.71
CA THR A 285 3.60 13.69 -20.28
C THR A 285 2.92 13.81 -18.92
N ASP A 286 2.34 12.73 -18.42
CA ASP A 286 1.49 12.69 -17.23
C ASP A 286 0.31 13.67 -17.35
N THR A 287 -0.26 13.74 -18.55
CA THR A 287 -1.42 14.61 -18.86
C THR A 287 -2.50 13.84 -19.60
N TRP A 288 -3.75 14.26 -19.47
CA TRP A 288 -4.83 13.70 -20.27
C TRP A 288 -4.86 14.35 -21.66
N ASP A 289 -5.12 13.56 -22.70
CA ASP A 289 -5.03 13.99 -24.10
C ASP A 289 -6.16 14.93 -24.56
N GLU A 290 -7.33 14.81 -23.94
CA GLU A 290 -8.37 15.84 -23.88
C GLU A 290 -8.59 16.21 -22.41
N ASP A 291 -9.00 17.46 -22.12
CA ASP A 291 -9.22 17.93 -20.74
C ASP A 291 -10.26 17.01 -20.06
N PHE A 292 -9.78 15.98 -19.38
CA PHE A 292 -10.57 15.02 -18.63
C PHE A 292 -11.38 15.71 -17.53
N SER A 293 -10.84 16.83 -17.05
CA SER A 293 -11.49 17.83 -16.21
C SER A 293 -12.69 18.50 -16.90
N ASP A 294 -12.67 18.72 -18.21
CA ASP A 294 -13.83 19.21 -18.98
C ASP A 294 -14.88 18.10 -19.15
N LEU A 295 -14.46 16.84 -19.24
CA LEU A 295 -15.33 15.67 -19.34
C LEU A 295 -16.05 15.33 -18.02
N LEU A 296 -15.36 15.42 -16.88
CA LEU A 296 -15.91 15.09 -15.56
C LEU A 296 -16.44 16.31 -14.80
N GLY A 297 -15.86 17.49 -15.00
CA GLY A 297 -16.13 18.66 -14.15
C GLY A 297 -15.49 18.57 -12.75
N TYR A 298 -14.68 17.55 -12.46
CA TYR A 298 -13.95 17.35 -11.20
C TYR A 298 -12.63 16.59 -11.39
N GLU A 299 -11.75 16.67 -10.39
CA GLU A 299 -10.46 15.98 -10.36
C GLU A 299 -10.64 14.48 -10.10
N VAL A 300 -9.92 13.65 -10.87
CA VAL A 300 -9.97 12.18 -10.86
C VAL A 300 -9.76 11.60 -9.46
N GLU A 301 -8.82 12.20 -8.72
CA GLU A 301 -8.41 11.81 -7.38
C GLU A 301 -9.58 11.85 -6.39
N THR A 302 -10.54 12.76 -6.59
CA THR A 302 -11.72 12.89 -5.72
C THR A 302 -12.71 11.73 -5.92
N CYS A 303 -12.71 11.11 -7.09
CA CYS A 303 -13.76 10.18 -7.51
C CYS A 303 -13.46 8.72 -7.13
N CYS A 304 -12.20 8.29 -7.26
CA CYS A 304 -11.84 6.87 -7.18
C CYS A 304 -11.09 6.49 -5.90
N GLY A 305 -10.76 7.46 -5.04
CA GLY A 305 -9.99 7.25 -3.81
C GLY A 305 -8.48 7.15 -4.05
N ALA A 306 -7.72 7.29 -2.96
CA ALA A 306 -6.26 7.30 -3.01
C ALA A 306 -5.69 5.96 -3.54
N GLY A 307 -4.73 6.03 -4.46
CA GLY A 307 -4.00 4.86 -4.99
C GLY A 307 -4.61 4.22 -6.23
N ILE A 308 -5.71 4.74 -6.78
CA ILE A 308 -6.27 4.27 -8.05
C ILE A 308 -5.82 5.19 -9.18
N VAL A 309 -5.03 4.64 -10.09
CA VAL A 309 -4.64 5.33 -11.33
C VAL A 309 -5.69 5.02 -12.40
N ILE A 310 -6.61 5.95 -12.60
CA ILE A 310 -7.50 5.91 -13.76
C ILE A 310 -6.65 6.28 -14.98
N ALA A 311 -6.54 5.34 -15.91
CA ALA A 311 -5.75 5.46 -17.10
C ALA A 311 -6.60 5.90 -18.30
N GLY A 312 -7.91 5.63 -18.29
CA GLY A 312 -8.79 6.04 -19.37
C GLY A 312 -10.24 6.13 -18.94
N ALA A 313 -11.05 6.80 -19.75
CA ALA A 313 -12.50 6.75 -19.61
C ALA A 313 -13.22 6.83 -20.95
N LEU A 314 -14.45 6.33 -20.96
CA LEU A 314 -15.33 6.34 -22.11
C LEU A 314 -16.68 6.92 -21.71
N ARG A 315 -17.08 8.03 -22.34
CA ARG A 315 -18.41 8.60 -22.22
C ARG A 315 -19.34 7.89 -23.19
N THR A 316 -20.45 7.37 -22.69
CA THR A 316 -21.44 6.68 -23.51
C THR A 316 -22.77 7.42 -23.46
N ALA A 317 -23.43 7.52 -24.61
CA ALA A 317 -24.81 8.01 -24.71
C ALA A 317 -25.77 6.83 -24.89
N GLY A 318 -27.04 7.01 -24.53
CA GLY A 318 -28.04 5.95 -24.63
C GLY A 318 -28.01 5.00 -23.42
N TRP A 319 -27.59 5.50 -22.26
CA TRP A 319 -27.98 4.93 -20.98
C TRP A 319 -29.40 5.37 -20.63
N GLN A 320 -30.09 4.61 -19.77
CA GLN A 320 -31.46 4.82 -19.32
C GLN A 320 -31.98 6.28 -19.45
N ASP A 321 -33.13 6.47 -20.11
CA ASP A 321 -33.78 7.79 -20.25
C ASP A 321 -32.90 8.89 -20.91
N ASP A 322 -32.01 8.50 -21.84
CA ASP A 322 -31.04 9.36 -22.54
C ASP A 322 -29.93 9.91 -21.61
N GLU A 323 -29.72 9.30 -20.45
CA GLU A 323 -28.59 9.59 -19.57
C GLU A 323 -27.27 9.17 -20.23
N GLU A 324 -26.19 9.74 -19.70
CA GLU A 324 -24.84 9.37 -20.07
C GLU A 324 -24.15 8.70 -18.88
N ILE A 325 -23.27 7.75 -19.19
CA ILE A 325 -22.37 7.19 -18.19
C ILE A 325 -20.94 7.38 -18.66
N MET A 326 -20.03 7.42 -17.70
CA MET A 326 -18.61 7.34 -17.94
C MET A 326 -18.08 6.03 -17.41
N LEU A 327 -17.53 5.19 -18.29
CA LEU A 327 -16.82 3.98 -17.93
C LEU A 327 -15.37 4.33 -17.58
N LEU A 328 -14.88 3.78 -16.47
CA LEU A 328 -13.55 4.06 -15.95
C LEU A 328 -12.61 2.87 -16.17
N ILE A 329 -11.42 3.14 -16.70
CA ILE A 329 -10.36 2.15 -16.89
C ILE A 329 -9.24 2.47 -15.91
N ARG A 330 -8.83 1.47 -15.13
CA ARG A 330 -7.66 1.62 -14.24
C ARG A 330 -6.48 0.79 -14.73
N GLN A 331 -5.30 1.26 -14.40
CA GLN A 331 -4.08 0.46 -14.53
C GLN A 331 -3.92 -0.48 -13.33
N THR A 332 -3.62 -1.75 -13.60
CA THR A 332 -3.38 -2.78 -12.56
C THR A 332 -1.97 -3.34 -12.59
N GLY A 333 -1.23 -3.13 -13.67
CA GLY A 333 0.11 -3.66 -13.82
C GLY A 333 0.84 -3.09 -15.03
N GLN A 334 1.89 -3.80 -15.46
CA GLN A 334 2.81 -3.34 -16.49
C GLN A 334 2.75 -4.20 -17.77
N PRO A 335 2.04 -3.82 -18.86
CA PRO A 335 0.99 -2.80 -19.02
C PRO A 335 -0.40 -3.45 -18.99
N GLU A 336 -0.95 -3.67 -17.79
CA GLU A 336 -2.24 -4.34 -17.60
C GLU A 336 -3.30 -3.32 -17.20
N PHE A 337 -4.48 -3.41 -17.83
CA PHE A 337 -5.62 -2.54 -17.63
C PHE A 337 -6.88 -3.36 -17.39
N GLU A 338 -7.81 -2.78 -16.65
CA GLU A 338 -9.13 -3.36 -16.47
C GLU A 338 -10.21 -2.30 -16.44
N LEU A 339 -11.43 -2.72 -16.77
CA LEU A 339 -12.62 -1.92 -16.60
C LEU A 339 -13.00 -1.88 -15.11
N TYR A 340 -12.76 -0.73 -14.49
CA TYR A 340 -12.80 -0.55 -13.05
C TYR A 340 -14.20 -0.20 -12.53
N GLY A 341 -14.93 0.61 -13.27
CA GLY A 341 -16.18 1.15 -12.76
C GLY A 341 -16.95 2.01 -13.74
N LEU A 342 -18.03 2.61 -13.24
CA LEU A 342 -18.81 3.61 -13.97
C LEU A 342 -19.22 4.77 -13.07
N ILE A 343 -19.49 5.90 -13.73
CA ILE A 343 -20.09 7.10 -13.16
C ILE A 343 -21.35 7.39 -13.94
N GLU A 344 -22.46 7.67 -13.25
CA GLU A 344 -23.67 8.22 -13.87
C GLU A 344 -23.52 9.74 -14.00
N LEU A 345 -23.62 10.25 -15.23
CA LEU A 345 -23.52 11.68 -15.52
C LEU A 345 -24.92 12.28 -15.52
N THR A 346 -25.25 13.05 -14.49
CA THR A 346 -26.49 13.83 -14.41
C THR A 346 -26.28 15.24 -14.97
N GLU A 347 -27.24 15.80 -15.70
CA GLU A 347 -27.15 17.15 -16.32
C GLU A 347 -27.05 18.35 -15.34
N GLU A 348 -26.88 18.15 -14.03
CA GLU A 348 -26.98 19.21 -13.00
C GLU A 348 -25.66 19.91 -12.61
#